data_AF-A0A1I4XWK7-F1
#
_entry.id   AF-A0A1I4XWK7-F1
#
_cell.length_a   1.000
_cell.length_b   1.000
_cell.length_c   1.000
_cell.angle_alpha   90.00
_cell.angle_beta   90.00
_cell.angle_gamma   90.00
#
_symmetry.space_group_name_H-M   'P 1'
#
loop_
_entity.id
_entity.type
_entity.pdbx_description
1 polymer ?
#
loop_
_entity_poly.entity_id
_entity_poly.type
_entity_poly.pdbx_seq_one_letter_code
_entity_poly.pdbx_strand_id
1 'polypeptide(L)'
;MGLYLEIIPRGSKYWRMKYRRPSDKKEDRLAFSVWPAVSLADARAKRDDAKRLLAKGLDPKVEQKESQAEAEGAYSFETLPASGIADA
;
A
#
# COMPACT_ATOMS: atom_id res chain seq x y z
N MET A 1 4.74 5.71 13.30
CA MET A 1 4.25 5.24 11.98
C MET A 1 2.74 5.08 12.04
N GLY A 2 2.00 5.83 11.23
CA GLY A 2 0.54 5.91 11.27
C GLY A 2 -0.11 5.33 10.02
N LEU A 3 -1.29 4.72 10.21
CA LEU A 3 -2.22 4.32 9.15
C LEU A 3 -3.10 5.53 8.83
N TYR A 4 -3.25 5.87 7.56
CA TYR A 4 -4.13 6.92 7.06
C TYR A 4 -4.95 6.42 5.89
N LEU A 5 -6.08 7.07 5.65
CA LEU A 5 -6.90 6.83 4.48
C LEU A 5 -6.52 7.86 3.41
N GLU A 6 -6.01 7.40 2.28
CA GLU A 6 -5.77 8.23 1.11
C GLU A 6 -6.99 8.19 0.21
N ILE A 7 -7.55 9.36 -0.09
CA ILE A 7 -8.71 9.52 -0.96
C ILE A 7 -8.21 10.08 -2.29
N ILE A 8 -8.35 9.30 -3.36
CA ILE A 8 -7.98 9.73 -4.70
C ILE A 8 -9.14 10.56 -5.29
N PRO A 9 -8.89 11.59 -6.11
CA PRO A 9 -9.95 12.41 -6.72
C PRO A 9 -11.01 11.62 -7.49
N ARG A 10 -10.67 10.42 -8.00
CA ARG A 10 -11.61 9.48 -8.66
C ARG A 10 -12.54 8.74 -7.69
N GLY A 11 -12.45 8.98 -6.39
CA GLY A 11 -13.34 8.42 -5.36
C GLY A 11 -12.82 7.15 -4.66
N SER A 12 -11.76 6.52 -5.18
CA SER A 12 -11.14 5.36 -4.54
C SER A 12 -10.42 5.74 -3.25
N LYS A 13 -10.59 4.92 -2.21
CA LYS A 13 -10.00 5.16 -0.88
C LYS A 13 -9.06 4.02 -0.50
N TYR A 14 -7.87 4.35 -0.04
CA TYR A 14 -6.81 3.37 0.25
C TYR A 14 -6.31 3.51 1.68
N TRP A 15 -6.18 2.37 2.36
CA TRP A 15 -5.49 2.29 3.63
C TRP A 15 -3.98 2.28 3.38
N ARG A 16 -3.28 3.36 3.74
CA ARG A 16 -1.84 3.50 3.56
C ARG A 16 -1.11 3.82 4.85
N MET A 17 0.15 3.44 4.93
CA MET A 17 1.04 3.78 6.04
C MET A 17 2.38 4.26 5.52
N LYS A 18 2.83 5.37 6.09
CA LYS A 18 4.20 5.85 5.91
C LYS A 18 5.12 5.08 6.83
N TYR A 19 6.23 4.61 6.29
CA TYR A 19 7.28 3.92 7.03
C TYR A 19 8.66 4.26 6.46
N ARG A 20 9.72 3.83 7.13
CA ARG A 20 11.08 3.91 6.61
C ARG A 20 11.56 2.50 6.32
N ARG A 21 12.09 2.29 5.13
CA ARG A 21 12.62 0.98 4.72
C ARG A 21 13.80 0.59 5.62
N PRO A 22 13.87 -0.67 6.08
CA PRO A 22 14.97 -1.10 6.95
C PRO A 22 16.32 -1.09 6.21
N SER A 23 16.34 -1.35 4.90
CA SER A 23 17.56 -1.39 4.08
C SER A 23 18.20 0.00 3.92
N ASP A 24 17.45 0.96 3.34
CA ASP A 24 18.01 2.26 2.93
C ASP A 24 17.63 3.42 3.86
N LYS A 25 16.81 3.17 4.89
CA LYS A 25 16.20 4.18 5.78
C LYS A 25 15.37 5.27 5.08
N LYS A 26 15.14 5.16 3.77
CA LYS A 26 14.30 6.07 2.97
C LYS A 26 12.83 5.95 3.36
N GLU A 27 12.11 7.07 3.34
CA GLU A 27 10.65 7.08 3.50
C GLU A 27 10.00 6.36 2.31
N ASP A 28 9.06 5.47 2.61
CA ASP A 28 8.23 4.80 1.62
C ASP A 28 6.79 4.68 2.15
N ARG A 29 5.86 4.35 1.26
CA ARG A 29 4.43 4.21 1.53
C ARG A 29 3.99 2.79 1.24
N LEU A 30 3.37 2.15 2.22
CA LEU A 30 2.77 0.82 2.09
C LEU A 30 1.26 0.97 1.94
N ALA A 31 0.64 0.24 1.00
CA ALA A 31 -0.80 0.30 0.74
C ALA A 31 -1.45 -1.04 1.11
N PHE A 32 -2.19 -1.10 2.22
CA PHE A 32 -2.70 -2.35 2.79
C PHE A 32 -3.93 -2.91 2.08
N SER A 33 -4.83 -2.03 1.65
CA SER A 33 -6.14 -2.40 1.11
C SER A 33 -6.92 -1.20 0.57
N VAL A 34 -7.97 -1.50 -0.19
CA VAL A 34 -8.97 -0.54 -0.70
C VAL A 34 -10.19 -0.55 0.22
N TRP A 35 -10.70 0.61 0.56
CA TRP A 35 -12.01 0.78 1.21
C TRP A 35 -13.10 0.88 0.12
N PRO A 36 -14.30 0.29 0.30
CA PRO A 36 -14.84 -0.38 1.50
C PRO A 36 -14.58 -1.89 1.57
N ALA A 37 -13.83 -2.46 0.61
CA ALA A 37 -13.59 -3.90 0.52
C ALA A 37 -12.92 -4.49 1.77
N VAL A 38 -12.16 -3.68 2.52
CA VAL A 38 -11.50 -4.08 3.77
C VAL A 38 -11.90 -3.15 4.91
N SER A 39 -12.29 -3.74 6.04
CA SER A 39 -12.70 -2.99 7.23
C SER A 39 -11.52 -2.30 7.90
N LEU A 40 -11.81 -1.28 8.74
CA LEU A 40 -10.78 -0.61 9.53
C LEU A 40 -10.05 -1.58 10.48
N ALA A 41 -10.76 -2.61 10.98
CA ALA A 41 -10.17 -3.61 11.88
C ALA A 41 -9.09 -4.41 11.15
N ASP A 42 -9.39 -4.90 9.95
CA ASP A 42 -8.46 -5.67 9.13
C ASP A 42 -7.27 -4.81 8.67
N ALA A 43 -7.52 -3.55 8.31
CA ALA A 43 -6.46 -2.61 7.97
C ALA A 43 -5.50 -2.36 9.16
N ARG A 44 -6.01 -2.35 10.40
CA ARG A 44 -5.19 -2.25 11.62
C ARG A 44 -4.39 -3.52 11.87
N ALA A 45 -4.97 -4.70 11.63
CA ALA A 45 -4.24 -5.96 11.73
C ALA A 45 -3.04 -5.98 10.77
N LYS A 46 -3.27 -5.68 9.48
CA LYS A 46 -2.20 -5.57 8.47
C LYS A 46 -1.13 -4.55 8.83
N ARG A 47 -1.51 -3.42 9.41
CA ARG A 47 -0.57 -2.41 9.93
C ARG A 47 0.33 -3.00 11.02
N ASP A 48 -0.25 -3.79 11.93
CA ASP A 48 0.50 -4.35 13.04
C ASP A 48 1.44 -5.48 12.57
N ASP A 49 1.05 -6.24 11.55
CA ASP A 49 1.94 -7.20 10.89
C ASP A 49 3.10 -6.50 10.18
N ALA A 50 2.83 -5.43 9.43
CA ALA A 50 3.90 -4.64 8.80
C ALA A 50 4.87 -4.05 9.84
N LYS A 51 4.37 -3.63 11.01
CA LYS A 51 5.24 -3.19 12.11
C LYS A 51 6.11 -4.33 12.66
N ARG A 52 5.56 -5.54 12.79
CA ARG A 52 6.32 -6.72 13.22
C ARG A 52 7.44 -7.05 12.23
N LEU A 53 7.16 -6.97 10.93
CA LEU A 53 8.17 -7.17 9.88
C LEU A 53 9.28 -6.11 9.96
N LEU A 54 8.90 -4.83 10.09
CA LEU A 54 9.87 -3.75 10.26
C LEU A 54 10.73 -3.92 11.53
N ALA A 55 10.15 -4.41 12.63
CA ALA A 55 10.89 -4.71 13.85
C ALA A 55 11.91 -5.85 13.67
N LYS A 56 11.64 -6.79 12.75
CA LYS A 56 12.57 -7.85 12.34
C LYS A 56 13.60 -7.38 11.30
N GLY A 57 13.53 -6.12 10.84
CA GLY A 57 14.37 -5.60 9.76
C GLY A 57 13.95 -6.06 8.36
N LEU A 58 12.75 -6.61 8.22
CA LEU A 58 12.20 -7.08 6.95
C LEU A 58 11.36 -5.98 6.29
N ASP A 59 11.38 -5.93 4.95
CA ASP A 59 10.58 -4.98 4.18
C ASP A 59 9.13 -5.51 4.02
N PRO A 60 8.13 -4.87 4.66
CA PRO A 60 6.74 -5.31 4.59
C PRO A 60 6.12 -5.19 3.19
N LYS A 61 6.75 -4.42 2.28
CA LYS A 61 6.30 -4.29 0.89
C LYS A 61 6.55 -5.56 0.08
N VAL A 62 7.62 -6.28 0.41
CA VAL A 62 7.97 -7.55 -0.25
C VAL A 62 6.98 -8.63 0.19
N GLU A 63 6.78 -8.78 1.50
CA GLU A 63 5.82 -9.74 2.07
C GLU A 63 4.38 -9.49 1.60
N GLN A 64 3.99 -8.21 1.52
CA GLN A 64 2.69 -7.85 0.99
C GLN A 64 2.56 -8.30 -0.47
N LYS A 65 3.59 -8.11 -1.29
CA LYS A 65 3.54 -8.48 -2.70
C LYS A 65 3.44 -10.00 -2.88
N GLU A 66 4.05 -10.78 -1.99
CA GLU A 66 3.97 -12.25 -2.01
C GLU A 66 2.57 -12.73 -1.58
N SER A 67 2.05 -12.26 -0.45
CA SER A 67 0.66 -12.57 -0.02
C SER A 67 -0.42 -12.09 -1.00
N GLN A 68 -0.12 -11.06 -1.80
CA GLN A 68 -1.02 -10.49 -2.80
C GLN A 68 -0.85 -11.11 -4.19
N ALA A 69 0.28 -11.77 -4.47
CA ALA A 69 0.46 -12.59 -5.67
C ALA A 69 -0.31 -13.91 -5.57
N GLU A 70 -0.47 -14.45 -4.35
CA GLU A 70 -1.35 -15.60 -4.07
C GLU A 70 -2.84 -15.19 -4.06
N ALA A 71 -3.14 -13.93 -3.72
CA ALA A 71 -4.48 -13.34 -3.83
C ALA A 71 -4.62 -12.48 -5.11
N GLU A 72 -4.34 -13.10 -6.25
CA GLU A 72 -4.63 -12.69 -7.64
C GLU A 72 -5.16 -11.25 -7.88
N GLY A 73 -4.35 -10.43 -8.55
CA GLY A 73 -4.81 -9.47 -9.57
C GLY A 73 -5.52 -8.17 -9.16
N ALA A 74 -5.75 -7.89 -7.86
CA ALA A 74 -6.64 -6.80 -7.45
C ALA A 74 -5.99 -5.48 -7.00
N TYR A 75 -4.65 -5.35 -7.07
CA TYR A 75 -3.95 -4.12 -6.66
C TYR A 75 -2.92 -3.72 -7.71
N SER A 76 -3.39 -3.61 -8.95
CA SER A 76 -2.72 -2.85 -10.00
C SER A 76 -2.44 -1.44 -9.48
N PHE A 77 -1.19 -1.22 -9.05
CA PHE A 77 -0.51 0.04 -9.25
C PHE A 77 -0.86 0.49 -10.66
N GLU A 78 -1.41 1.70 -10.78
CA GLU A 78 -1.78 2.32 -12.04
C GLU A 78 -0.91 1.78 -13.19
N THR A 79 -1.50 0.93 -14.04
CA THR A 79 -1.17 1.05 -15.46
C THR A 79 -1.61 2.46 -15.76
N LEU A 80 -0.66 3.40 -15.73
CA LEU A 80 -0.85 4.75 -16.24
C LEU A 80 -1.62 4.59 -17.57
N PRO A 81 -2.87 5.06 -17.71
CA PRO A 81 -3.33 5.30 -19.06
C PRO A 81 -2.41 6.41 -19.57
N ALA A 82 -1.50 6.04 -20.48
CA ALA A 82 -0.83 7.00 -21.33
C ALA A 82 -1.94 7.83 -21.99
N SER A 83 -2.25 8.98 -21.42
CA SER A 83 -3.22 9.92 -21.97
C SER A 83 -2.43 11.10 -22.49
N GLY A 84 -2.21 11.04 -23.81
CA GLY A 84 -2.15 12.19 -24.70
C GLY A 84 -1.16 13.29 -24.34
N ILE A 85 0.05 13.16 -24.87
CA ILE A 85 0.67 14.33 -25.49
C ILE A 85 -0.22 14.61 -26.71
N ALA A 86 -1.03 15.66 -26.64
CA ALA A 86 -1.71 16.22 -27.79
C ALA A 86 -1.32 17.70 -27.85
N ASP A 87 -0.75 18.03 -29.01
CA ASP A 87 -0.29 19.32 -29.48
C ASP A 87 -1.15 20.53 -29.09
N ALA A 88 -0.46 21.64 -28.83
CA ALA A 88 -0.86 22.98 -29.24
C ALA A 88 0.41 23.81 -29.54
#